data_AF-A0AAU8PJI9-F1
#
_entry.id   AF-A0AAU8PJI9-F1
#
_cell.length_a   1.000
_cell.length_b   1.000
_cell.length_c   1.000
_cell.angle_alpha   90.00
_cell.angle_beta   90.00
_cell.angle_gamma   90.00
#
_symmetry.space_group_name_H-M   'P 1'
#
loop_
_entity.id
_entity.type
_entity.pdbx_description
1 polymer ?
#
loop_
_entity_poly.entity_id
_entity_poly.type
_entity_poly.pdbx_seq_one_letter_code
_entity_poly.pdbx_strand_id
1 'polypeptide(L)'
;MKRTRLIEARKNAGLSLRQLAQQLGISKSLVVSIENCRCNPSWEVAQRLERFFGIPVGELLAVEPEQPASQGNRNQCLRGSSERPTR
;
A
#
# COMPACT_ATOMS: atom_id res chain seq x y z
N MET A 1 17.01 -1.57 10.26
CA MET A 1 15.59 -1.19 10.12
C MET A 1 15.02 -1.90 8.90
N LYS A 2 13.83 -2.48 9.00
CA LYS A 2 13.16 -3.20 7.90
C LYS A 2 11.69 -2.80 7.87
N ARG A 3 11.06 -2.81 6.70
CA ARG A 3 9.62 -2.55 6.53
C ARG A 3 8.85 -3.85 6.70
N THR A 4 8.47 -4.17 7.94
CA THR A 4 7.82 -5.45 8.28
C THR A 4 6.48 -5.61 7.57
N ARG A 5 5.67 -4.54 7.51
CA ARG A 5 4.38 -4.48 6.80
C ARG A 5 4.45 -4.94 5.34
N LEU A 6 5.43 -4.45 4.59
CA LEU A 6 5.63 -4.84 3.19
C LEU A 6 5.99 -6.34 3.06
N ILE A 7 6.83 -6.84 3.98
CA ILE A 7 7.25 -8.25 4.00
C ILE A 7 6.05 -9.15 4.31
N GLU A 8 5.21 -8.76 5.27
CA GLU A 8 3.99 -9.49 5.65
C GLU A 8 2.97 -9.49 4.53
N ALA A 9 2.68 -8.33 3.92
CA ALA A 9 1.77 -8.24 2.78
C ALA A 9 2.23 -9.16 1.62
N ARG A 10 3.53 -9.17 1.33
CA ARG A 10 4.11 -10.07 0.33
C ARG A 10 3.97 -11.54 0.71
N LYS A 11 4.22 -11.90 1.97
CA LYS A 11 4.08 -13.28 2.48
C LYS A 11 2.62 -13.75 2.46
N ASN A 12 1.68 -12.91 2.86
CA ASN A 12 0.24 -13.19 2.85
C ASN A 12 -0.27 -13.42 1.43
N ALA A 13 0.28 -12.70 0.45
CA ALA A 13 0.00 -12.92 -0.97
C ALA A 13 0.71 -14.16 -1.55
N GLY A 14 1.56 -14.85 -0.79
CA GLY A 14 2.33 -16.01 -1.28
C GLY A 14 3.38 -15.66 -2.34
N LEU A 15 3.79 -14.39 -2.43
CA LEU A 15 4.65 -13.91 -3.49
C LEU A 15 6.14 -13.97 -3.10
N SER A 16 6.96 -14.48 -4.00
CA SER A 16 8.42 -14.30 -3.91
C SER A 16 8.84 -12.89 -4.29
N LEU A 17 10.05 -12.48 -3.89
CA LEU A 17 10.64 -11.19 -4.27
C LEU A 17 10.70 -10.99 -5.79
N ARG A 18 10.99 -12.07 -6.54
CA ARG A 18 11.02 -12.04 -8.00
C ARG A 18 9.63 -11.85 -8.60
N GLN A 19 8.64 -12.55 -8.08
CA GLN A 19 7.26 -12.42 -8.56
C GLN A 19 6.72 -11.02 -8.29
N LEU A 20 6.93 -10.49 -7.07
CA LEU A 20 6.56 -9.11 -6.75
C LEU A 20 7.23 -8.12 -7.71
N ALA A 21 8.53 -8.28 -7.94
CA ALA A 21 9.30 -7.45 -8.84
C ALA A 21 8.75 -7.51 -10.29
N GLN A 22 8.38 -8.71 -10.77
CA GLN A 22 7.77 -8.90 -12.08
C GLN A 22 6.38 -8.25 -12.20
N GLN A 23 5.51 -8.44 -11.20
CA GLN A 23 4.18 -7.80 -11.17
C GLN A 23 4.28 -6.28 -11.14
N LEU A 24 5.25 -5.75 -10.39
CA LEU A 24 5.55 -4.33 -10.31
C LEU A 24 6.46 -3.83 -11.43
N GLY A 25 6.86 -4.66 -12.39
CA GLY A 25 7.76 -4.26 -13.48
C GLY A 25 9.05 -3.57 -13.04
N ILE A 26 9.59 -3.94 -11.87
CA ILE A 26 10.82 -3.38 -11.31
C ILE A 26 11.87 -4.46 -11.10
N SER A 27 13.11 -4.04 -10.85
CA SER A 27 14.20 -4.95 -10.51
C SER A 27 14.01 -5.57 -9.12
N LYS A 28 14.34 -6.87 -8.96
CA LYS A 28 14.39 -7.56 -7.66
C LYS A 28 15.20 -6.78 -6.62
N SER A 29 16.34 -6.21 -7.03
CA SER A 29 17.21 -5.42 -6.16
C SER A 29 16.48 -4.20 -5.58
N LEU A 30 15.60 -3.55 -6.37
CA LEU A 30 14.81 -2.42 -5.89
C LEU A 30 13.84 -2.86 -4.80
N VAL A 31 13.14 -3.99 -4.98
CA VAL A 31 12.25 -4.57 -3.94
C VAL A 31 13.02 -4.82 -2.65
N VAL A 32 14.20 -5.44 -2.73
CA VAL A 32 15.05 -5.71 -1.56
C VAL A 32 15.50 -4.43 -0.88
N SER A 33 15.89 -3.41 -1.64
CA SER A 33 16.28 -2.10 -1.10
C SER A 33 15.11 -1.38 -0.43
N ILE A 34 13.90 -1.51 -0.97
CA ILE A 34 12.68 -0.99 -0.33
C ILE A 34 12.40 -1.74 0.97
N GLU A 35 12.40 -3.07 0.98
CA GLU A 35 12.16 -3.86 2.20
C GLU A 35 13.17 -3.55 3.33
N ASN A 36 14.43 -3.26 2.97
CA ASN A 36 15.51 -2.94 3.92
C ASN A 36 15.65 -1.44 4.24
N CYS A 37 14.70 -0.59 3.84
CA CYS A 37 14.78 0.87 3.99
C CYS A 37 16.04 1.51 3.39
N ARG A 38 16.70 0.85 2.42
CA ARG A 38 17.93 1.34 1.79
C ARG A 38 17.66 2.42 0.74
N CYS A 39 16.48 2.43 0.16
CA CYS A 39 16.05 3.46 -0.78
C CYS A 39 14.60 3.87 -0.55
N ASN A 40 14.28 5.07 -1.02
CA ASN A 40 12.91 5.53 -1.15
C ASN A 40 12.42 5.18 -2.57
N PRO A 41 11.34 4.41 -2.72
CA PRO A 41 10.77 4.14 -4.03
C PRO A 41 10.28 5.44 -4.69
N SER A 42 10.30 5.47 -6.02
CA SER A 42 9.65 6.55 -6.78
C SER A 42 8.14 6.53 -6.55
N TRP A 43 7.48 7.68 -6.68
CA TRP A 43 6.04 7.85 -6.53
C TRP A 43 5.23 6.85 -7.37
N GLU A 44 5.71 6.53 -8.57
CA GLU A 44 5.07 5.54 -9.45
C GLU A 44 5.08 4.13 -8.85
N VAL A 45 6.23 3.69 -8.31
CA VAL A 45 6.37 2.38 -7.67
C VAL A 45 5.50 2.31 -6.41
N ALA A 46 5.43 3.41 -5.66
CA ALA A 46 4.57 3.54 -4.50
C ALA A 46 3.09 3.36 -4.85
N GLN A 47 2.60 4.05 -5.89
CA GLN A 47 1.22 3.87 -6.35
C GLN A 47 0.94 2.45 -6.88
N ARG A 48 1.90 1.83 -7.56
CA ARG A 48 1.74 0.45 -8.05
C ARG A 48 1.63 -0.54 -6.91
N LEU A 49 2.43 -0.37 -5.86
CA LEU A 49 2.33 -1.14 -4.62
C LEU A 49 0.97 -0.96 -3.95
N GLU A 50 0.50 0.28 -3.83
CA GLU A 50 -0.81 0.59 -3.26
C GLU A 50 -1.94 -0.09 -4.01
N ARG A 51 -1.95 0.00 -5.35
CA ARG A 51 -2.96 -0.65 -6.19
C ARG A 51 -2.87 -2.17 -6.16
N PHE A 52 -1.66 -2.71 -6.02
CA PHE A 52 -1.43 -4.16 -6.00
C PHE A 52 -1.90 -4.81 -4.70
N PHE A 53 -1.59 -4.18 -3.56
CA PHE A 53 -1.96 -4.69 -2.24
C PHE A 53 -3.31 -4.16 -1.73
N GLY A 54 -3.82 -3.07 -2.30
CA GLY A 54 -5.01 -2.37 -1.80
C GLY A 54 -4.76 -1.63 -0.48
N ILE A 55 -3.50 -1.44 -0.10
CA ILE A 55 -3.08 -0.81 1.17
C ILE A 55 -2.40 0.53 0.83
N PRO A 56 -2.76 1.64 1.50
CA PRO A 56 -2.15 2.93 1.23
C PRO A 56 -0.63 2.85 1.41
N VAL A 57 0.11 3.45 0.46
CA VAL A 57 1.58 3.31 0.43
C VAL A 57 2.26 3.86 1.69
N GLY A 58 1.65 4.85 2.35
CA GLY A 58 2.13 5.39 3.62
C GLY A 58 2.14 4.36 4.75
N GLU A 59 1.15 3.46 4.79
CA GLU A 59 1.06 2.37 5.77
C GLU A 59 1.94 1.19 5.34
N LEU A 60 1.99 0.89 4.04
CA LEU A 60 2.81 -0.20 3.51
C LEU A 60 4.31 0.05 3.67
N LEU A 61 4.75 1.30 3.50
CA LEU A 61 6.15 1.72 3.62
C LEU A 61 6.52 2.24 5.02
N ALA A 62 5.59 2.23 5.96
CA ALA A 62 5.82 2.65 7.34
C ALA A 62 6.96 1.84 7.98
N VAL A 63 7.84 2.55 8.68
CA VAL A 63 8.91 1.96 9.50
C VAL A 63 8.43 2.05 10.94
N GLU A 64 7.74 1.00 11.39
CA GLU A 64 7.07 0.97 12.70
C GLU A 64 8.11 0.80 13.83
N PRO A 65 8.12 1.66 14.87
CA PRO A 65 8.13 1.20 16.25
C PRO A 65 6.69 0.80 16.62
N GLU A 66 6.51 -0.35 17.26
CA GLU A 66 5.23 -1.04 17.48
C GLU A 66 3.97 -0.16 17.69
N GLN A 67 2.82 -0.71 17.23
CA GLN A 67 1.41 -0.49 17.66
C GLN A 67 0.48 0.21 16.62
N PRO A 68 -0.86 -0.01 16.72
CA PRO A 68 -1.58 -1.06 16.02
C PRO A 68 -2.53 -0.48 14.96
N ALA A 69 -3.00 -1.36 14.08
CA ALA A 69 -4.03 -1.09 13.08
C ALA A 69 -5.22 -0.29 13.65
N SER A 70 -5.25 1.01 13.38
CA SER A 70 -6.38 1.87 13.73
C SER A 70 -6.54 3.01 12.72
N GLN A 71 -6.98 2.68 11.51
CA GLN A 71 -7.65 3.65 10.62
C GLN A 71 -8.46 2.82 9.59
N GLY A 72 -9.79 2.78 9.58
CA GLY A 72 -10.75 3.77 10.03
C GLY A 72 -11.28 4.55 8.83
N ASN A 73 -12.31 4.00 8.16
CA ASN A 73 -13.40 4.68 7.46
C ASN A 73 -13.05 5.73 6.38
N ARG A 74 -13.44 5.48 5.11
CA ARG A 74 -14.09 6.48 4.22
C ARG A 74 -15.10 5.83 3.25
N ASN A 75 -16.26 5.41 3.76
CA ASN A 75 -17.45 5.31 2.92
C ASN A 75 -17.93 6.73 2.60
N GLN A 76 -17.35 7.35 1.58
CA GLN A 76 -17.82 8.62 1.04
C GLN A 76 -18.99 8.34 0.09
N CYS A 77 -20.22 8.28 0.62
CA CYS A 77 -21.43 8.29 -0.19
C CYS A 77 -22.02 9.70 -0.19
N LEU A 78 -21.40 10.60 -0.97
CA LEU A 78 -22.02 11.86 -1.37
C LEU A 78 -22.66 11.63 -2.74
N ARG A 79 -23.93 11.22 -2.75
CA ARG A 79 -24.81 11.41 -3.91
C ARG A 79 -26.01 12.21 -3.45
N GLY A 80 -26.05 13.47 -3.87
CA GLY A 80 -27.25 14.27 -3.83
C GLY A 80 -28.33 13.65 -4.72
N SER A 81 -29.58 13.83 -4.33
CA SER A 81 -30.73 13.87 -5.23
C SER A 81 -31.82 14.68 -4.54
N SER A 82 -31.85 15.96 -4.90
CA SER A 82 -33.03 16.80 -5.09
C SER A 82 -34.40 16.18 -4.79
N GLU A 83 -35.06 16.60 -3.71
CA GLU A 83 -36.53 16.65 -3.64
C GLU A 83 -36.97 17.87 -2.81
N ARG A 84 -37.43 18.93 -3.51
CA ARG A 84 -38.41 19.84 -2.93
C ARG A 84 -39.78 19.35 -3.41
N PRO A 85 -40.75 19.16 -2.51
CA PRO A 85 -42.13 19.44 -2.87
C PRO A 85 -42.70 20.49 -1.91
N THR A 86 -43.12 21.59 -2.51
CA THR A 86 -43.98 22.61 -1.94
C THR A 86 -45.35 22.01 -1.60
N ARG A 87 -45.86 22.30 -0.41
CA ARG A 87 -47.30 22.48 -0.21
C ARG A 87 -47.56 23.57 0.82
#